data_AF-A0A1I5GG38-F1
#
_entry.id   AF-A0A1I5GG38-F1
#
_cell.length_a   1.000
_cell.length_b   1.000
_cell.length_c   1.000
_cell.angle_alpha   90.00
_cell.angle_beta   90.00
_cell.angle_gamma   90.00
#
_symmetry.space_group_name_H-M   'P 1'
#
loop_
_entity.id
_entity.type
_entity.pdbx_description
1 polymer ?
#
loop_
_entity_poly.entity_id
_entity_poly.type
_entity_poly.pdbx_seq_one_letter_code
_entity_poly.pdbx_strand_id
1 'polypeptide(L)'
;MPSDPPLEPPVESIRLVPLLPRRPGPSFLVDVDGSPTCHRALVWALREAARREGTVLAVAAVDAPPRDPLSGPEPAGEGTRAAALARADAAVVRAIAETGVTGRVRTAAVDRPLLDALGTAGRGGDLVLVGGTGRALLRPVAPRFPGRRLAHGA
;
A
#
# COMPACT_ATOMS: atom_id res chain seq x y z
N MET A 1 -7.51 -67.47 -0.10
CA MET A 1 -7.54 -66.46 -1.18
C MET A 1 -7.89 -65.12 -0.54
N PRO A 2 -6.94 -64.20 -0.37
CA PRO A 2 -7.24 -62.87 0.19
C PRO A 2 -7.89 -61.99 -0.89
N SER A 3 -8.99 -61.34 -0.52
CA SER A 3 -9.77 -60.41 -1.33
C SER A 3 -9.14 -59.02 -1.32
N ASP A 4 -8.90 -58.47 -2.51
CA ASP A 4 -8.36 -57.12 -2.75
C ASP A 4 -9.44 -56.06 -2.43
N PRO A 5 -9.17 -54.98 -1.66
CA PRO A 5 -10.15 -53.95 -1.37
C PRO A 5 -10.40 -53.04 -2.59
N PRO A 6 -11.62 -52.47 -2.73
CA PRO A 6 -11.96 -51.63 -3.88
C PRO A 6 -11.16 -50.32 -3.87
N LEU A 7 -10.51 -50.02 -4.98
CA LEU A 7 -9.76 -48.78 -5.23
C LEU A 7 -10.71 -47.58 -5.14
N GLU A 8 -10.49 -46.69 -4.16
CA GLU A 8 -11.23 -45.43 -4.08
C GLU A 8 -11.01 -44.59 -5.35
N PRO A 9 -12.07 -43.96 -5.91
CA PRO A 9 -11.94 -43.16 -7.12
C PRO A 9 -11.03 -41.96 -6.85
N PRO A 10 -10.12 -41.62 -7.79
CA PRO A 10 -9.17 -40.54 -7.60
C PRO A 10 -9.89 -39.19 -7.45
N VAL A 11 -9.63 -38.50 -6.35
CA VAL A 11 -10.12 -37.14 -6.11
C VAL A 11 -9.39 -36.18 -7.03
N GLU A 12 -10.05 -35.74 -8.10
CA GLU A 12 -9.49 -34.76 -9.03
C GLU A 12 -9.71 -33.33 -8.50
N SER A 13 -8.60 -32.62 -8.31
CA SER A 13 -8.62 -31.23 -7.85
C SER A 13 -9.19 -30.30 -8.92
N ILE A 14 -10.38 -29.74 -8.66
CA ILE A 14 -10.98 -28.73 -9.55
C ILE A 14 -10.17 -27.44 -9.48
N ARG A 15 -9.62 -27.03 -10.63
CA ARG A 15 -9.00 -25.71 -10.81
C ARG A 15 -10.12 -24.68 -10.97
N LEU A 16 -10.41 -23.93 -9.91
CA LEU A 16 -11.29 -22.77 -10.01
C LEU A 16 -10.69 -21.75 -10.98
N VAL A 17 -11.44 -21.39 -12.01
CA VAL A 17 -11.14 -20.23 -12.87
C VAL A 17 -10.97 -19.01 -11.96
N PRO A 18 -9.96 -18.14 -12.15
CA PRO A 18 -9.77 -16.99 -11.29
C PRO A 18 -11.05 -16.15 -11.32
N LEU A 19 -11.76 -16.10 -10.19
CA LEU A 19 -12.85 -15.16 -10.01
C LEU A 19 -12.27 -13.77 -10.32
N LEU A 20 -12.91 -13.03 -11.23
CA LEU A 20 -12.55 -11.65 -11.53
C LEU A 20 -12.22 -10.94 -10.21
N PRO A 21 -11.04 -10.28 -10.09
CA PRO A 21 -10.68 -9.63 -8.84
C PRO A 21 -11.82 -8.72 -8.43
N ARG A 22 -12.36 -8.91 -7.20
CA ARG A 22 -13.25 -7.91 -6.61
C ARG A 22 -12.54 -6.57 -6.74
N ARG A 23 -13.25 -5.55 -7.25
CA ARG A 23 -12.68 -4.21 -7.43
C ARG A 23 -11.91 -3.86 -6.14
N PRO A 24 -10.59 -3.64 -6.21
CA PRO A 24 -9.81 -3.44 -5.00
C PRO A 24 -10.39 -2.24 -4.23
N GLY A 25 -10.61 -2.42 -2.93
CA GLY A 25 -11.11 -1.36 -2.06
C GLY A 25 -10.19 -0.14 -2.06
N PRO A 26 -10.67 1.03 -1.64
CA PRO A 26 -9.90 2.25 -1.66
C PRO A 26 -8.62 2.12 -0.81
N SER A 27 -7.53 2.73 -1.27
CA SER A 27 -6.26 2.82 -0.56
C SER A 27 -6.10 4.21 0.06
N PHE A 28 -5.69 4.29 1.31
CA PHE A 28 -5.45 5.53 2.03
C PHE A 28 -3.96 5.67 2.29
N LEU A 29 -3.30 6.64 1.66
CA LEU A 29 -1.90 6.98 1.92
C LEU A 29 -1.84 8.06 3.00
N VAL A 30 -1.11 7.83 4.08
CA VAL A 30 -1.00 8.77 5.20
C VAL A 30 0.47 9.15 5.38
N ASP A 31 0.79 10.43 5.32
CA ASP A 31 2.13 10.92 5.68
C ASP A 31 2.32 10.88 7.20
N VAL A 32 3.37 10.20 7.66
CA VAL A 32 3.76 10.05 9.06
C VAL A 32 5.04 10.85 9.29
N ASP A 33 4.85 12.16 9.45
CA ASP A 33 5.91 13.10 9.80
C ASP A 33 6.18 13.17 11.32
N GLY A 34 5.37 12.47 12.13
CA GLY A 34 5.46 12.46 13.59
C GLY A 34 4.69 13.59 14.29
N SER A 35 4.02 14.46 13.53
CA SER A 35 3.21 15.54 14.09
C SER A 35 1.93 15.01 14.78
N PRO A 36 1.35 15.75 15.75
CA PRO A 36 0.05 15.39 16.32
C PRO A 36 -1.06 15.27 15.26
N THR A 37 -0.96 16.02 14.16
CA THR A 37 -1.93 15.99 13.08
C THR A 37 -1.85 14.69 12.26
N CYS A 38 -0.65 14.12 12.09
CA CYS A 38 -0.49 12.82 11.43
C CYS A 38 -1.20 11.70 12.19
N HIS A 39 -1.22 11.76 13.52
CA HIS A 39 -1.90 10.75 14.35
C HIS A 39 -3.42 10.74 14.12
N ARG A 40 -4.05 11.93 14.11
CA ARG A 40 -5.48 12.06 13.81
C ARG A 40 -5.82 11.60 12.39
N ALA A 41 -4.95 11.91 11.43
CA ALA A 41 -5.08 11.44 10.05
C ALA A 41 -5.06 9.90 9.97
N LEU A 42 -4.15 9.26 10.71
CA LEU A 42 -4.02 7.80 10.74
C LEU A 42 -5.24 7.14 11.41
N VAL A 43 -5.70 7.66 12.53
CA VAL A 43 -6.95 7.21 13.20
C VAL A 43 -8.15 7.29 12.27
N TRP A 44 -8.28 8.40 11.53
CA TRP A 44 -9.35 8.56 10.54
C TRP A 44 -9.21 7.54 9.40
N ALA A 45 -8.01 7.39 8.84
CA ALA A 45 -7.75 6.49 7.73
C ALA A 45 -8.04 5.02 8.09
N LEU A 46 -7.69 4.59 9.31
CA LEU A 46 -7.99 3.24 9.80
C LEU A 46 -9.49 2.98 9.86
N ARG A 47 -10.26 3.89 10.47
CA ARG A 47 -11.72 3.79 10.54
C ARG A 47 -12.37 3.76 9.16
N GLU A 48 -11.90 4.62 8.25
CA GLU A 48 -12.41 4.66 6.88
C GLU A 48 -12.05 3.43 6.06
N ALA A 49 -10.84 2.91 6.21
CA ALA A 49 -10.43 1.67 5.58
C ALA A 49 -11.29 0.49 6.06
N ALA A 50 -11.56 0.38 7.36
CA ALA A 50 -12.47 -0.64 7.88
C ALA A 50 -13.89 -0.50 7.32
N ARG A 51 -14.43 0.73 7.25
CA ARG A 51 -15.77 1.00 6.74
C ARG A 51 -15.93 0.69 5.25
N ARG A 52 -14.85 0.79 4.46
CA ARG A 52 -14.88 0.65 2.99
C ARG A 52 -14.14 -0.59 2.48
N GLU A 53 -13.77 -1.50 3.38
CA GLU A 53 -12.96 -2.68 3.07
C GLU A 53 -11.63 -2.33 2.35
N GLY A 54 -11.10 -1.14 2.67
CA GLY A 54 -9.91 -0.54 2.08
C GLY A 54 -8.60 -0.97 2.72
N THR A 55 -7.52 -0.30 2.32
CA THR A 55 -6.16 -0.52 2.83
C THR A 55 -5.54 0.81 3.26
N VAL A 56 -4.77 0.83 4.35
CA VAL A 56 -3.97 1.99 4.76
C VAL A 56 -2.50 1.76 4.42
N LEU A 57 -1.85 2.74 3.81
CA LEU A 57 -0.40 2.82 3.61
C LEU A 57 0.12 4.01 4.41
N ALA A 58 0.74 3.74 5.55
CA ALA A 58 1.40 4.75 6.37
C ALA A 58 2.84 4.96 5.87
N VAL A 59 3.15 6.18 5.44
CA VAL A 59 4.38 6.52 4.74
C VAL A 59 5.18 7.49 5.59
N ALA A 60 6.41 7.15 5.95
CA ALA A 60 7.34 8.09 6.54
C ALA A 60 8.26 8.65 5.44
N ALA A 61 8.17 9.96 5.21
CA ALA A 61 9.10 10.64 4.31
C ALA A 61 10.53 10.64 4.90
N VAL A 62 11.52 10.34 4.05
CA VAL A 62 12.94 10.56 4.33
C VAL A 62 13.45 11.71 3.47
N ASP A 63 14.17 12.63 4.11
CA ASP A 63 14.87 13.69 3.40
C ASP A 63 16.14 13.11 2.79
N ALA A 64 16.37 13.40 1.51
CA ALA A 64 17.64 13.08 0.87
C ALA A 64 18.73 13.99 1.46
N PRO A 65 19.99 13.50 1.56
CA PRO A 65 21.10 14.34 1.98
C PRO A 65 21.24 15.56 1.05
N PRO A 66 21.83 16.68 1.54
CA PRO A 66 22.08 17.87 0.73
C PRO A 66 22.82 17.49 -0.56
N ARG A 67 22.33 17.96 -1.71
CA ARG A 67 22.89 17.62 -3.02
C ARG A 67 24.27 18.24 -3.18
N ASP A 68 25.24 17.43 -3.61
CA ASP A 68 26.39 17.92 -4.36
C ASP A 68 25.95 18.18 -5.81
N PRO A 69 26.11 19.41 -6.37
CA PRO A 69 25.72 19.74 -7.74
C PRO A 69 26.38 18.87 -8.82
N LEU A 70 27.52 18.25 -8.51
CA LEU A 70 28.27 17.39 -9.44
C LEU A 70 27.89 15.91 -9.33
N SER A 71 27.13 15.52 -8.30
CA SER A 71 26.72 14.15 -8.05
C SER A 71 25.22 13.96 -8.32
N GLY A 72 24.84 12.78 -8.82
CA GLY A 72 23.44 12.44 -9.08
C GLY A 72 22.58 12.38 -7.80
N PRO A 73 21.26 12.16 -7.92
CA PRO A 73 20.40 12.02 -6.75
C PRO A 73 20.80 10.78 -5.93
N GLU A 74 21.37 11.01 -4.74
CA GLU A 74 21.68 9.95 -3.78
C GLU A 74 20.46 9.65 -2.89
N PRO A 75 20.05 8.38 -2.77
CA PRO A 75 18.96 7.99 -1.87
C PRO A 75 19.36 8.22 -0.41
N ALA A 76 18.36 8.42 0.46
CA ALA A 76 18.62 8.43 1.90
C ALA A 76 19.27 7.10 2.34
N GLY A 77 20.28 7.19 3.20
CA GLY A 77 20.99 6.01 3.71
C GLY A 77 20.06 5.01 4.41
N GLU A 78 20.43 3.73 4.37
CA GLU A 78 19.62 2.62 4.88
C GLU A 78 19.19 2.82 6.35
N GLY A 79 20.09 3.32 7.20
CA GLY A 79 19.77 3.63 8.60
C GLY A 79 18.66 4.68 8.75
N THR A 80 18.66 5.73 7.92
CA THR A 80 17.62 6.76 7.91
C THR A 80 16.28 6.19 7.47
N ARG A 81 16.27 5.34 6.44
CA ARG A 81 15.07 4.64 5.97
C ARG A 81 14.52 3.68 7.02
N ALA A 82 15.37 2.90 7.67
CA ALA A 82 14.97 2.00 8.76
C ALA A 82 14.37 2.77 9.94
N ALA A 83 14.98 3.89 10.35
CA ALA A 83 14.44 4.74 11.42
C ALA A 83 13.09 5.36 11.04
N ALA A 84 12.91 5.77 9.77
CA ALA A 84 11.64 6.28 9.28
C ALA A 84 10.55 5.19 9.25
N LEU A 85 10.88 3.98 8.80
CA LEU A 85 9.96 2.85 8.81
C LEU A 85 9.53 2.49 10.24
N ALA A 86 10.47 2.42 11.19
CA ALA A 86 10.17 2.15 12.59
C ALA A 86 9.25 3.21 13.22
N ARG A 87 9.40 4.50 12.84
CA ARG A 87 8.46 5.55 13.24
C ARG A 87 7.06 5.34 12.67
N ALA A 88 6.95 4.94 11.39
CA ALA A 88 5.66 4.62 10.77
C ALA A 88 4.98 3.44 11.48
N ASP A 89 5.73 2.37 11.77
CA ASP A 89 5.22 1.20 12.50
C ASP A 89 4.72 1.58 13.89
N ALA A 90 5.50 2.34 14.65
CA ALA A 90 5.10 2.78 15.99
C ALA A 90 3.83 3.65 15.96
N ALA A 91 3.70 4.54 14.97
CA ALA A 91 2.50 5.36 14.80
C ALA A 91 1.27 4.50 14.47
N VAL A 92 1.42 3.50 13.60
CA VAL A 92 0.35 2.54 13.27
C VAL A 92 -0.08 1.74 14.49
N VAL A 93 0.87 1.18 15.25
CA VAL A 93 0.57 0.42 16.47
C VAL A 93 -0.22 1.28 17.46
N ARG A 94 0.20 2.53 17.69
CA ARG A 94 -0.51 3.46 18.57
C ARG A 94 -1.93 3.73 18.09
N ALA A 95 -2.12 3.98 16.80
CA ALA A 95 -3.45 4.27 16.24
C ALA A 95 -4.38 3.04 16.24
N ILE A 96 -3.84 1.84 16.01
CA ILE A 96 -4.60 0.59 16.13
C ILE A 96 -5.03 0.37 17.57
N ALA A 97 -4.12 0.55 18.55
CA ALA A 97 -4.43 0.41 19.96
C ALA A 97 -5.54 1.38 20.42
N GLU A 98 -5.55 2.62 19.91
CA GLU A 98 -6.60 3.60 20.20
C GLU A 98 -7.95 3.26 19.55
N THR A 99 -7.93 2.76 18.32
CA THR A 99 -9.16 2.56 17.54
C THR A 99 -9.78 1.18 17.67
N GLY A 100 -9.00 0.18 18.05
CA GLY A 100 -9.39 -1.24 17.99
C GLY A 100 -9.57 -1.78 16.57
N VAL A 101 -9.28 -0.97 15.54
CA VAL A 101 -9.50 -1.36 14.14
C VAL A 101 -8.34 -2.19 13.65
N THR A 102 -8.62 -3.44 13.30
CA THR A 102 -7.70 -4.35 12.61
C THR A 102 -8.09 -4.45 11.14
N GLY A 103 -7.18 -4.07 10.25
CA GLY A 103 -7.43 -4.03 8.81
C GLY A 103 -6.14 -4.18 8.01
N ARG A 104 -6.22 -4.09 6.68
CA ARG A 104 -5.01 -4.13 5.84
C ARG A 104 -4.24 -2.83 6.02
N VAL A 105 -3.13 -2.88 6.75
CA VAL A 105 -2.23 -1.74 6.95
C VAL A 105 -0.83 -2.15 6.48
N ARG A 106 -0.15 -1.23 5.80
CA ARG A 106 1.25 -1.37 5.39
C ARG A 106 2.00 -0.10 5.77
N THR A 107 3.30 -0.25 5.99
CA THR A 107 4.21 0.86 6.27
C THR A 107 5.31 0.93 5.20
N ALA A 108 5.78 2.13 4.90
CA ALA A 108 6.86 2.35 3.96
C ALA A 108 7.66 3.60 4.32
N ALA A 109 8.97 3.57 4.06
CA ALA A 109 9.80 4.76 3.99
C ALA A 109 9.96 5.17 2.52
N VAL A 110 9.71 6.44 2.20
CA VAL A 110 9.84 6.96 0.81
C VAL A 110 10.57 8.29 0.82
N ASP A 111 11.26 8.61 -0.28
CA ASP A 111 11.92 9.91 -0.39
C ASP A 111 10.89 11.05 -0.43
N ARG A 112 11.12 12.13 0.32
CA ARG A 112 10.20 13.29 0.41
C ARG A 112 9.77 13.83 -0.97
N PRO A 113 10.66 13.99 -1.97
CA PRO A 113 10.25 14.46 -3.30
C PRO A 113 9.24 13.55 -4.01
N LEU A 114 9.28 12.23 -3.77
CA LEU A 114 8.31 11.30 -4.33
C LEU A 114 6.93 11.52 -3.70
N LEU A 115 6.88 11.70 -2.37
CA LEU A 115 5.64 11.98 -1.67
C LEU A 115 5.01 13.31 -2.11
N ASP A 116 5.83 14.34 -2.30
CA ASP A 116 5.38 15.65 -2.77
C ASP A 116 4.86 15.58 -4.22
N ALA A 117 5.54 14.83 -5.09
CA ALA A 117 5.10 14.58 -6.46
C ALA A 117 3.76 13.84 -6.49
N LEU A 118 3.57 12.82 -5.63
CA LEU A 118 2.30 12.12 -5.48
C LEU A 118 1.19 13.05 -5.01
N GLY A 119 1.45 13.94 -4.05
CA GLY A 119 0.49 14.93 -3.57
C GLY A 119 0.08 15.93 -4.66
N THR A 120 1.02 16.37 -5.48
CA THR A 120 0.79 17.34 -6.55
C THR A 120 0.06 16.73 -7.76
N ALA A 121 0.31 15.45 -8.06
CA ALA A 121 -0.32 14.73 -9.18
C ALA A 121 -1.80 14.36 -8.93
N GLY A 122 -2.35 14.69 -7.77
CA GLY A 122 -3.66 14.22 -7.32
C GLY A 122 -4.86 14.79 -8.05
N ARG A 123 -5.40 14.07 -9.04
CA ARG A 123 -6.82 14.14 -9.44
C ARG A 123 -7.41 12.78 -9.84
N GLY A 124 -8.46 12.38 -9.11
CA GLY A 124 -9.47 11.39 -9.51
C GLY A 124 -9.07 9.91 -9.43
N GLY A 125 -9.32 9.24 -8.29
CA GLY A 125 -9.28 7.77 -8.20
C GLY A 125 -9.36 7.18 -6.78
N ASP A 126 -9.13 5.86 -6.69
CA ASP A 126 -9.30 4.99 -5.51
C ASP A 126 -8.17 5.12 -4.45
N LEU A 127 -7.29 6.12 -4.56
CA LEU A 127 -6.20 6.39 -3.60
C LEU A 127 -6.46 7.74 -2.91
N VAL A 128 -6.37 7.82 -1.58
CA VAL A 128 -6.61 9.05 -0.79
C VAL A 128 -5.35 9.40 -0.02
N LEU A 129 -4.70 10.51 -0.34
CA LEU A 129 -3.62 11.09 0.45
C LEU A 129 -4.20 11.86 1.64
N VAL A 130 -3.71 11.60 2.84
CA VAL A 130 -4.07 12.29 4.07
C VAL A 130 -2.80 12.85 4.70
N GLY A 131 -2.67 14.17 4.71
CA GLY A 131 -1.55 14.88 5.32
C GLY A 131 -2.00 15.82 6.42
N GLY A 132 -1.04 16.46 7.09
CA GLY A 132 -1.31 17.43 8.17
C GLY A 132 -2.15 18.64 7.73
N THR A 133 -2.14 18.98 6.45
CA THR A 133 -2.84 20.16 5.88
C THR A 133 -4.13 19.83 5.15
N GLY A 134 -4.50 18.55 4.95
CA GLY A 134 -5.72 18.19 4.23
C GLY A 134 -5.74 16.78 3.64
N ARG A 135 -6.74 16.53 2.76
CA ARG A 135 -6.96 15.25 2.05
C ARG A 135 -6.98 15.48 0.54
N ALA A 136 -6.31 14.63 -0.23
CA ALA A 136 -6.31 14.67 -1.70
C ALA A 136 -6.64 13.29 -2.31
N LEU A 137 -7.36 13.25 -3.43
CA LEU A 137 -7.68 12.01 -4.16
C LEU A 137 -6.71 11.80 -5.33
N LEU A 138 -6.06 10.64 -5.37
CA LEU A 138 -5.04 10.23 -6.34
C LEU A 138 -5.59 9.14 -7.28
N ARG A 139 -5.18 9.17 -8.56
CA ARG A 139 -5.53 8.16 -9.57
C ARG A 139 -4.57 6.97 -9.51
N PRO A 140 -5.03 5.72 -9.69
CA PRO A 140 -4.13 4.63 -10.04
C PRO A 140 -3.43 4.95 -11.37
N VAL A 141 -2.09 5.03 -11.36
CA VAL A 141 -1.35 4.86 -12.62
C VAL A 141 -1.63 3.43 -13.06
N ALA A 142 -2.38 3.26 -14.14
CA ALA A 142 -2.58 1.94 -14.71
C ALA A 142 -1.19 1.34 -14.97
N PRO A 143 -0.87 0.13 -14.47
CA PRO A 143 0.37 -0.53 -14.85
C PRO A 143 0.38 -0.60 -16.39
N ARG A 144 1.37 0.05 -17.01
CA ARG A 144 1.63 -0.13 -18.44
C ARG A 144 2.11 -1.57 -18.59
N PHE A 145 1.18 -2.50 -18.79
CA PHE A 145 1.55 -3.84 -19.22
C PHE A 145 2.14 -3.71 -20.62
N PRO A 146 3.44 -4.01 -20.84
CA PRO A 146 3.94 -4.19 -22.19
C PRO A 146 3.15 -5.35 -22.81
N GLY A 147 2.43 -5.04 -23.90
CA GLY A 147 1.34 -5.87 -24.39
C GLY A 147 1.73 -7.31 -24.72
N ARG A 148 0.90 -8.26 -24.28
CA ARG A 148 0.74 -9.52 -25.01
C ARG A 148 -0.07 -9.22 -26.26
N ARG A 149 0.60 -9.20 -27.41
CA ARG A 149 -0.03 -9.25 -28.73
C ARG A 149 -0.85 -10.55 -28.76
N LEU A 150 -2.18 -10.44 -28.71
CA LEU A 150 -3.07 -11.56 -29.01
C LEU A 150 -2.90 -11.85 -30.50
N ALA A 151 -2.12 -12.87 -30.83
CA ALA A 151 -2.14 -13.46 -32.16
C ALA A 151 -3.57 -14.00 -32.38
N HIS A 152 -4.32 -13.34 -33.25
CA HIS A 152 -5.50 -13.94 -33.86
C HIS A 152 -4.99 -14.94 -34.90
N GLY A 153 -5.47 -16.18 -34.79
CA GLY A 153 -5.05 -17.28 -35.64
C GLY A 153 -5.43 -17.10 -37.11
N ALA A 154 -4.79 -17.92 -37.92
CA ALA A 154 -5.31 -18.45 -39.17
C ALA A 154 -4.97 -19.95 -39.19
#